data_AF-A0ABD5DWD0-F1
#
_entry.id   AF-A0ABD5DWD0-F1
#
_cell.length_a   1.000
_cell.length_b   1.000
_cell.length_c   1.000
_cell.angle_alpha   90.00
_cell.angle_beta   90.00
_cell.angle_gamma   90.00
#
_symmetry.space_group_name_H-M   'P 1'
#
loop_
_entity.id
_entity.type
_entity.pdbx_description
1 polymer ?
#
loop_
_entity_poly.entity_id
_entity_poly.type
_entity_poly.pdbx_seq_one_letter_code
_entity_poly.pdbx_strand_id
1 'polypeptide(L)'
;VSFNVRQLENELGVTLLLRSTRRLRLTDAGVLFYQRGVALLNAAENLQDEVRASHSGLSGELRITTTPEYGAQVIIPALAAFAR
;
A
#
# COMPACT_ATOMS: atom_id res chain seq x y z
N VAL A 1 5.06 10.44 19.32
CA VAL A 1 5.39 10.55 17.87
C VAL A 1 6.82 11.06 17.58
N SER A 2 7.53 11.72 18.51
CA SER A 2 8.86 12.30 18.22
C SER A 2 10.08 11.39 18.45
N PHE A 3 9.92 10.27 19.17
CA PHE A 3 11.03 9.38 19.53
C PHE A 3 11.51 8.55 18.32
N ASN A 4 10.58 7.87 17.64
CA ASN A 4 10.90 7.01 16.49
C ASN A 4 11.59 7.78 15.36
N VAL A 5 11.18 9.03 15.13
CA VAL A 5 11.82 9.92 14.15
C VAL A 5 13.25 10.26 14.57
N ARG A 6 13.48 10.61 15.84
CA ARG A 6 14.82 10.92 16.33
C ARG A 6 15.74 9.71 16.30
N GLN A 7 15.21 8.53 16.64
CA GLN A 7 15.95 7.28 16.53
C GLN A 7 16.37 7.03 15.07
N LEU A 8 15.44 7.21 14.13
CA LEU A 8 15.73 7.09 12.70
C LEU A 8 16.75 8.12 12.20
N GLU A 9 16.65 9.37 12.65
CA GLU A 9 17.64 10.43 12.35
C GLU A 9 19.03 10.06 12.90
N ASN A 10 19.10 9.46 14.09
CA ASN A 10 20.35 9.00 14.69
C ASN A 10 20.94 7.80 13.94
N GLU A 11 20.12 6.84 13.52
CA GLU A 11 20.56 5.67 12.75
C GLU A 11 21.07 6.07 11.36
N LEU A 12 20.42 7.05 10.72
CA LEU A 12 20.83 7.56 9.40
C LEU A 12 21.93 8.62 9.47
N GLY A 13 22.22 9.15 10.67
CA GLY A 13 23.19 10.23 10.88
C GLY A 13 22.81 11.58 10.25
N VAL A 14 21.54 11.77 9.88
CA VAL A 14 21.04 12.96 9.20
C VAL A 14 19.77 13.49 9.87
N THR A 15 19.62 14.82 9.91
CA THR A 15 18.37 15.46 10.34
C THR A 15 17.38 15.43 9.18
N LEU A 16 16.23 14.79 9.38
CA LEU A 16 15.14 14.71 8.41
C LEU A 16 14.11 15.82 8.64
N LEU A 17 13.95 16.26 9.89
CA LEU A 17 12.92 17.21 10.31
C LEU A 17 13.50 18.37 11.12
N LEU A 18 13.40 19.57 10.58
CA LEU A 18 13.67 20.82 11.28
C LEU A 18 12.44 21.20 12.12
N ARG A 19 12.61 21.15 13.45
CA ARG A 19 11.57 21.56 14.40
C ARG A 19 11.79 23.01 14.83
N SER A 20 10.91 23.90 14.40
CA SER A 20 10.71 25.22 15.02
C SER A 20 9.47 25.15 15.91
N THR A 21 9.46 25.89 17.02
CA THR A 21 8.35 25.97 17.99
C THR A 21 7.01 26.38 17.38
N ARG A 22 6.98 26.85 16.14
CA ARG A 22 5.77 27.17 15.37
C ARG A 22 5.61 26.41 14.05
N ARG A 23 6.66 25.74 13.52
CA ARG A 23 6.60 25.06 12.22
C ARG A 23 7.54 23.85 12.15
N LEU A 24 7.02 22.75 11.63
CA LEU A 24 7.78 21.56 11.25
C LEU A 24 8.15 21.68 9.77
N ARG A 25 9.43 21.55 9.42
CA ARG A 25 9.92 21.59 8.03
C ARG A 25 10.73 20.33 7.76
N LEU A 26 10.62 19.76 6.57
CA LEU A 26 11.51 18.70 6.12
C LEU A 26 12.82 19.30 5.63
N THR A 27 13.93 18.62 5.86
CA THR A 27 15.20 18.91 5.18
C THR A 27 15.20 18.31 3.78
N ASP A 28 16.16 18.67 2.92
CA ASP A 28 16.30 18.05 1.60
C ASP A 28 16.48 16.53 1.70
N ALA A 29 17.24 16.06 2.70
CA ALA A 29 17.36 14.64 3.04
C ALA A 29 16.02 14.06 3.51
N GLY A 30 15.25 14.80 4.31
CA GLY A 30 13.89 14.42 4.74
C GLY A 30 12.91 14.27 3.59
N VAL A 31 12.97 15.15 2.58
CA VAL A 31 12.12 15.07 1.38
C VAL A 31 12.49 13.84 0.55
N LEU A 32 13.78 13.63 0.30
CA LEU A 32 14.26 12.45 -0.45
C LEU A 32 13.89 11.15 0.27
N PHE A 33 14.14 11.08 1.58
CA PHE A 33 13.84 9.92 2.40
C PHE A 33 12.34 9.64 2.45
N TYR A 34 11.50 10.67 2.56
CA TYR A 34 10.05 10.50 2.53
C TYR A 34 9.57 9.97 1.18
N GLN A 35 10.02 10.56 0.07
CA GLN A 35 9.61 10.13 -1.28
C GLN A 35 10.01 8.68 -1.57
N ARG A 36 11.26 8.31 -1.27
CA ARG A 36 11.76 6.96 -1.50
C ARG A 36 11.25 5.96 -0.48
N GLY A 37 11.15 6.36 0.79
CA GLY A 37 10.69 5.54 1.90
C GLY A 37 9.23 5.15 1.77
N VAL A 38 8.35 6.08 1.38
CA VAL A 38 6.94 5.77 1.12
C VAL A 38 6.81 4.79 -0.05
N ALA A 39 7.55 5.01 -1.14
CA ALA A 39 7.52 4.09 -2.27
C ALA A 39 8.02 2.67 -1.89
N LEU A 40 9.06 2.59 -1.07
CA LEU A 40 9.61 1.32 -0.61
C LEU A 40 8.67 0.61 0.37
N LEU A 41 8.03 1.35 1.28
CA LEU A 41 7.03 0.79 2.19
C LEU A 41 5.84 0.21 1.42
N ASN A 42 5.31 0.98 0.45
CA ASN A 42 4.24 0.51 -0.41
C ASN A 42 4.67 -0.73 -1.23
N ALA A 43 5.90 -0.76 -1.73
CA ALA A 43 6.41 -1.92 -2.45
C ALA A 43 6.54 -3.16 -1.54
N ALA A 44 6.95 -2.97 -0.29
CA ALA A 44 7.01 -4.05 0.70
C ALA A 44 5.62 -4.56 1.09
N GLU A 45 4.65 -3.66 1.27
CA GLU A 45 3.25 -4.02 1.52
C GLU A 45 2.66 -4.77 0.33
N ASN A 46 2.84 -4.27 -0.89
CA ASN A 46 2.40 -4.95 -2.11
C ASN A 46 3.03 -6.34 -2.24
N LEU A 47 4.32 -6.49 -1.95
CA LEU A 47 4.99 -7.79 -1.99
C LEU A 47 4.41 -8.73 -0.93
N GLN A 48 4.13 -8.25 0.27
CA GLN A 48 3.47 -9.05 1.31
C GLN A 48 2.07 -9.47 0.88
N ASP A 49 1.31 -8.57 0.25
CA ASP A 49 -0.03 -8.84 -0.25
C ASP A 49 -0.01 -9.82 -1.43
N GLU A 50 0.95 -9.71 -2.35
CA GLU A 50 1.17 -10.65 -3.44
C GLU A 50 1.56 -12.05 -2.92
N VAL A 51 2.46 -12.12 -1.94
CA VAL A 51 2.86 -13.39 -1.30
C VAL A 51 1.69 -14.00 -0.54
N ARG A 52 0.89 -13.19 0.17
CA ARG A 52 -0.34 -13.65 0.83
C ARG A 52 -1.37 -14.13 -0.18
N ALA A 53 -1.62 -13.38 -1.25
CA ALA A 53 -2.50 -13.77 -2.36
C ALA A 53 -2.00 -15.00 -3.12
N SER A 54 -0.70 -15.28 -3.08
CA SER A 54 -0.12 -16.52 -3.63
C SER A 54 -0.29 -17.71 -2.68
N HIS A 55 -0.33 -17.47 -1.36
CA HIS A 55 -0.44 -18.51 -0.33
C HIS A 55 -1.89 -18.84 0.06
N SER A 56 -2.80 -17.87 -0.03
CA SER A 56 -4.24 -18.06 0.02
C SER A 56 -4.76 -17.84 -1.39
N GLY A 57 -5.22 -18.88 -2.08
CA GLY A 57 -5.77 -18.73 -3.44
C GLY A 57 -6.73 -17.54 -3.56
N LEU A 58 -6.83 -16.98 -4.77
CA LEU A 58 -7.54 -15.73 -5.11
C LEU A 58 -8.85 -15.59 -4.29
N SER A 59 -8.82 -14.75 -3.24
CA SER A 59 -9.93 -14.60 -2.31
C SER A 59 -10.20 -13.11 -2.05
N GLY A 60 -11.48 -12.73 -2.02
CA GLY A 60 -11.92 -11.34 -1.88
C GLY A 60 -13.33 -11.09 -2.47
N GLU A 61 -13.86 -9.87 -2.30
CA GLU A 61 -15.13 -9.45 -2.91
C GLU A 61 -14.88 -8.95 -4.34
N LEU A 62 -15.42 -9.65 -5.35
CA LEU A 62 -15.38 -9.24 -6.74
C LEU A 62 -16.70 -8.58 -7.14
N ARG A 63 -16.67 -7.28 -7.46
CA ARG A 63 -17.83 -6.53 -7.95
C ARG A 63 -17.80 -6.44 -9.48
N ILE A 64 -18.77 -7.05 -10.15
CA ILE A 64 -18.89 -7.05 -11.61
C ILE A 64 -20.07 -6.15 -12.02
N THR A 65 -19.82 -5.20 -12.92
CA THR A 65 -20.88 -4.38 -13.55
C THR A 65 -21.04 -4.80 -15.00
N THR A 66 -22.27 -5.12 -15.42
CA THR A 66 -22.57 -5.56 -16.79
C THR A 66 -24.01 -5.23 -17.16
N THR A 67 -24.36 -5.40 -18.44
CA THR A 67 -25.74 -5.28 -18.91
C THR A 67 -26.58 -6.46 -18.41
N PRO A 68 -27.89 -6.28 -18.14
CA PRO A 68 -28.73 -7.33 -17.55
C PRO A 68 -28.72 -8.64 -18.35
N GLU A 69 -28.77 -8.55 -19.68
CA GLU A 69 -28.77 -9.71 -20.58
C GLU A 69 -27.45 -10.47 -20.56
N TYR A 70 -26.32 -9.76 -20.61
CA TYR A 70 -25.00 -10.38 -20.60
C TYR A 70 -24.65 -10.96 -19.22
N GLY A 71 -25.13 -10.32 -18.15
CA GLY A 71 -25.04 -10.83 -16.79
C GLY A 71 -25.72 -12.19 -16.64
N ALA A 72 -26.96 -12.32 -17.11
CA ALA A 72 -27.72 -13.55 -17.00
C ALA A 72 -27.17 -14.67 -17.90
N GLN A 73 -26.75 -14.35 -19.13
CA GLN A 73 -26.34 -15.35 -20.12
C GLN A 73 -24.89 -15.83 -19.96
N VAL A 74 -23.99 -14.96 -19.50
CA VAL A 74 -22.54 -15.25 -19.51
C VAL A 74 -21.95 -15.23 -18.11
N ILE A 75 -22.23 -14.19 -17.32
CA ILE A 75 -21.60 -14.02 -16.00
C ILE A 75 -22.13 -15.03 -14.98
N ILE A 76 -23.45 -15.23 -14.89
CA ILE A 76 -24.03 -16.18 -13.92
C ILE A 76 -23.55 -17.63 -14.17
N PRO A 77 -23.59 -18.17 -15.41
CA PRO A 77 -23.07 -19.51 -15.68
C PRO A 77 -21.57 -19.64 -15.45
N ALA A 78 -20.78 -18.62 -15.80
CA ALA A 78 -19.34 -18.62 -15.56
C ALA A 78 -19.00 -18.62 -14.05
N LEU A 79 -19.75 -17.85 -13.24
CA LEU A 79 -19.62 -17.87 -11.79
C LEU A 79 -20.04 -19.23 -11.19
N ALA A 80 -21.11 -19.83 -11.70
CA ALA A 80 -21.54 -21.16 -11.26
C ALA A 80 -20.52 -22.26 -11.60
N ALA A 81 -19.80 -22.14 -12.73
CA ALA A 81 -18.71 -23.02 -13.10
C ALA A 81 -17.43 -22.75 -12.28
N PHE A 82 -17.16 -21.50 -11.93
CA PHE A 82 -16.00 -21.09 -11.12
C PHE A 82 -16.15 -21.45 -9.63
N ALA A 83 -17.38 -21.45 -9.11
CA ALA A 83 -17.68 -21.81 -7.72
C ALA A 83 -17.72 -23.34 -7.46
N ARG A 84 -17.44 -24.15 -8.48
CA ARG A 84 -17.43 -25.62 -8.41
C ARG A 84 -16.02 -26.14 -8.24
#